data_AF-A0A494ZXC7-F1
#
_entry.id   AF-A0A494ZXC7-F1
#
_cell.length_a   1.000
_cell.length_b   1.000
_cell.length_c   1.000
_cell.angle_alpha   90.00
_cell.angle_beta   90.00
_cell.angle_gamma   90.00
#
_symmetry.space_group_name_H-M   'P 1'
#
loop_
_entity.id
_entity.type
_entity.pdbx_description
1 polymer ?
#
loop_
_entity_poly.entity_id
_entity_poly.type
_entity_poly.pdbx_seq_one_letter_code
_entity_poly.pdbx_strand_id
1 'polypeptide(L)'
;MPKERNKKFSDFSNVDKTQNELIPEEFPEGAFGSAFNKDKPVTSKTTPWEEGQKRTSAFVYPDEEQHEDLPRQTPGAHPIHDE
;
A
#
# COMPACT_ATOMS: atom_id res chain seq x y z
N MET A 1 -36.67 -18.59 0.41
CA MET A 1 -35.43 -18.60 1.20
C MET A 1 -34.88 -17.19 1.24
N PRO A 2 -34.80 -16.50 2.39
CA PRO A 2 -34.09 -15.23 2.44
C PRO A 2 -32.60 -15.53 2.27
N LYS A 3 -31.94 -14.87 1.30
CA LYS A 3 -30.49 -14.99 1.10
C LYS A 3 -29.80 -14.47 2.35
N GLU A 4 -29.06 -15.33 3.06
CA GLU A 4 -28.14 -14.90 4.11
C GLU A 4 -27.17 -13.90 3.52
N ARG A 5 -27.28 -12.64 3.92
CA ARG A 5 -26.25 -11.64 3.62
C ARG A 5 -25.13 -11.90 4.62
N ASN A 6 -24.19 -12.77 4.27
CA ASN A 6 -22.90 -12.91 4.95
C ASN A 6 -22.11 -11.60 4.76
N LYS A 7 -22.52 -10.52 5.43
CA LYS A 7 -21.70 -9.33 5.56
C LYS A 7 -20.61 -9.69 6.56
N LYS A 8 -19.43 -10.04 6.04
CA LYS A 8 -18.21 -10.10 6.84
C LYS A 8 -18.08 -8.76 7.57
N PHE A 9 -17.69 -8.83 8.83
CA PHE A 9 -17.37 -7.63 9.60
C PHE A 9 -16.24 -6.88 8.88
N SER A 10 -16.44 -5.59 8.65
CA SER A 10 -15.43 -4.68 8.10
C SER A 10 -15.36 -3.48 9.02
N ASP A 11 -14.15 -3.13 9.45
CA ASP A 11 -13.93 -1.91 10.22
C ASP A 11 -14.16 -0.65 9.38
N PHE A 12 -14.08 0.52 10.03
CA PHE A 12 -14.14 1.80 9.32
C PHE A 12 -12.99 1.92 8.32
N SER A 13 -13.26 2.60 7.19
CA SER A 13 -12.27 2.80 6.11
C SER A 13 -10.93 3.36 6.61
N ASN A 14 -10.94 4.25 7.60
CA ASN A 14 -9.71 4.82 8.16
C ASN A 14 -8.87 3.79 8.92
N VAL A 15 -9.51 2.85 9.61
CA VAL A 15 -8.83 1.77 10.35
C VAL A 15 -8.20 0.81 9.34
N ASP A 16 -8.97 0.42 8.33
CA ASP A 16 -8.52 -0.47 7.26
C ASP A 16 -7.31 0.13 6.51
N LYS A 17 -7.38 1.40 6.10
CA LYS A 17 -6.25 2.10 5.46
C LYS A 17 -5.01 2.15 6.34
N THR A 18 -5.16 2.44 7.63
CA THR A 18 -4.02 2.48 8.56
C THR A 18 -3.34 1.11 8.70
N GLN A 19 -4.12 0.03 8.60
CA GLN A 19 -3.60 -1.34 8.69
C GLN A 19 -2.99 -1.83 7.37
N ASN A 20 -3.57 -1.45 6.24
CA ASN A 20 -3.24 -1.98 4.92
C ASN A 20 -2.24 -1.14 4.12
N GLU A 21 -2.22 0.19 4.32
CA GLU A 21 -1.30 1.09 3.62
C GLU A 21 0.03 1.22 4.38
N LEU A 22 1.03 0.50 3.88
CA LEU A 22 2.35 0.43 4.50
C LEU A 22 3.24 1.57 4.01
N ILE A 23 3.62 2.44 4.94
CA ILE A 23 4.58 3.51 4.71
C ILE A 23 6.00 2.91 4.62
N PRO A 24 6.76 3.19 3.54
CA PRO A 24 8.14 2.73 3.44
C PRO A 24 9.03 3.40 4.49
N GLU A 25 9.91 2.62 5.12
CA GLU A 25 10.94 3.13 6.02
C GLU A 25 12.00 3.94 5.26
N GLU A 26 12.57 4.95 5.92
CA GLU A 26 13.61 5.82 5.34
C GLU A 26 14.97 5.09 5.22
N PHE A 27 15.30 4.26 6.20
CA PHE A 27 16.56 3.49 6.27
C PHE A 27 16.29 2.00 6.50
N PRO A 28 15.76 1.27 5.51
CA PRO A 28 15.41 -0.14 5.66
C PRO A 28 16.65 -1.07 5.81
N GLU A 29 17.84 -0.57 5.48
CA GLU A 29 19.14 -1.18 5.79
C GLU A 29 19.66 -0.85 7.21
N GLY A 30 18.97 0.04 7.92
CA GLY A 30 19.34 0.50 9.25
C GLY A 30 20.09 1.83 9.26
N ALA A 31 20.29 2.39 10.46
CA ALA A 31 20.97 3.66 10.64
C ALA A 31 22.41 3.66 10.11
N PHE A 32 22.96 4.84 9.83
CA PHE A 32 24.34 4.99 9.38
C PHE A 32 25.35 4.29 10.32
N GLY A 33 26.13 3.36 9.76
CA GLY A 33 27.09 2.55 10.51
C GLY A 33 26.53 1.27 11.13
N SER A 34 25.24 0.97 10.95
CA SER A 34 24.62 -0.27 11.37
C SER A 34 25.18 -1.48 10.61
N ALA A 35 25.35 -2.61 11.29
CA ALA A 35 25.68 -3.90 10.67
C ALA A 35 24.42 -4.66 10.19
N PHE A 36 23.22 -4.11 10.42
CA PHE A 36 21.96 -4.73 10.03
C PHE A 36 21.89 -4.91 8.52
N ASN A 37 21.49 -6.11 8.06
CA ASN A 37 21.34 -6.46 6.64
C ASN A 37 22.49 -6.05 5.70
N LYS A 38 23.72 -5.92 6.22
CA LYS A 38 24.88 -5.42 5.45
C LYS A 38 25.11 -6.15 4.12
N ASP A 39 24.97 -7.47 4.13
CA ASP A 39 25.20 -8.34 2.96
C ASP A 39 23.89 -8.92 2.39
N LYS A 40 22.73 -8.39 2.82
CA LYS A 40 21.41 -8.86 2.39
C LYS A 40 20.72 -7.78 1.58
N PRO A 41 20.00 -8.13 0.50
CA PRO A 41 19.20 -7.17 -0.22
C PRO A 41 18.11 -6.61 0.70
N VAL A 42 17.84 -5.32 0.56
CA VAL A 42 16.72 -4.67 1.24
C VAL A 42 15.42 -5.28 0.74
N THR A 43 14.58 -5.73 1.67
CA THR A 43 13.23 -6.23 1.36
C THR A 43 12.19 -5.25 1.86
N SER A 44 11.04 -5.29 1.20
CA SER A 44 9.93 -4.40 1.51
C SER A 44 9.27 -4.68 2.87
N LYS A 45 9.38 -5.91 3.35
CA LYS A 45 8.80 -6.36 4.62
C LYS A 45 9.65 -7.49 5.20
N THR A 46 9.62 -7.60 6.53
CA THR A 46 10.18 -8.74 7.28
C THR A 46 9.11 -9.79 7.56
N THR A 47 7.85 -9.39 7.69
CA THR A 47 6.70 -10.28 7.80
C THR A 47 6.14 -10.65 6.42
N PRO A 48 5.37 -11.74 6.29
CA PRO A 48 4.56 -11.97 5.11
C PRO A 48 3.61 -10.81 4.81
N TRP A 49 3.19 -10.71 3.55
CA TRP A 49 2.11 -9.83 3.13
C TRP A 49 0.77 -10.43 3.54
N GLU A 50 -0.12 -9.59 4.07
CA GLU A 50 -1.49 -9.94 4.38
C GLU A 50 -2.41 -9.48 3.24
N GLU A 51 -3.61 -10.06 3.18
CA GLU A 51 -4.60 -9.69 2.17
C GLU A 51 -4.97 -8.20 2.30
N GLY A 52 -4.99 -7.47 1.18
CA GLY A 52 -5.30 -6.04 1.14
C GLY A 52 -4.12 -5.10 1.44
N GLN A 53 -3.00 -5.61 1.98
CA GLN A 53 -1.84 -4.76 2.23
C GLN A 53 -1.15 -4.32 0.94
N LYS A 54 -0.85 -3.03 0.86
CA LYS A 54 -0.12 -2.40 -0.24
C LYS A 54 0.94 -1.44 0.28
N ARG A 55 1.96 -1.19 -0.55
CA ARG A 55 2.96 -0.16 -0.29
C ARG A 55 2.46 1.18 -0.80
N THR A 56 2.51 2.21 0.03
CA THR A 56 2.17 3.56 -0.38
C THR A 56 3.24 4.10 -1.32
N SER A 57 2.82 4.70 -2.44
CA SER A 57 3.71 5.30 -3.43
C SER A 57 3.50 6.82 -3.48
N ALA A 58 4.60 7.56 -3.51
CA ALA A 58 4.57 9.02 -3.63
C ALA A 58 4.11 9.51 -5.02
N PHE A 59 3.95 8.59 -5.98
CA PHE A 59 3.59 8.91 -7.37
C PHE A 59 2.12 8.62 -7.69
N VAL A 60 1.31 8.25 -6.70
CA VAL A 60 -0.13 7.97 -6.86
C VAL A 60 -0.95 9.20 -6.43
N TYR A 61 -2.24 9.22 -6.74
CA TYR A 61 -3.14 10.28 -6.31
C TYR A 61 -3.32 10.25 -4.78
N PRO A 62 -3.35 11.40 -4.09
CA PRO A 62 -3.68 11.45 -2.66
C PRO A 62 -5.10 10.97 -2.35
N ASP A 63 -6.02 11.17 -3.29
CA ASP A 63 -7.39 10.70 -3.22
C ASP A 63 -7.63 9.72 -4.37
N GLU A 64 -7.30 8.45 -4.15
CA GLU A 64 -7.42 7.40 -5.16
C GLU A 64 -8.89 7.20 -5.56
N GLU A 65 -9.82 7.19 -4.60
CA GLU A 65 -11.25 6.91 -4.82
C GLU A 65 -11.89 7.92 -5.78
N GLN A 66 -11.58 9.21 -5.65
CA GLN A 66 -12.09 10.22 -6.58
C GLN A 66 -11.37 10.24 -7.94
N HIS A 67 -10.24 9.53 -8.07
CA HIS A 67 -9.43 9.47 -9.30
C HIS A 67 -9.42 8.08 -9.94
N GLU A 68 -10.27 7.16 -9.48
CA GLU A 68 -10.48 5.87 -10.15
C GLU A 68 -10.92 6.10 -11.60
N ASP A 69 -10.33 5.35 -12.53
CA ASP A 69 -10.57 5.46 -13.98
C ASP A 69 -10.25 6.84 -14.59
N LEU A 70 -9.56 7.72 -13.86
CA LEU A 70 -9.23 9.08 -14.28
C LEU A 70 -7.72 9.26 -14.45
N PRO A 71 -7.17 8.97 -15.65
CA PRO A 71 -5.74 9.10 -15.89
C PRO A 71 -5.29 10.56 -15.94
N ARG A 72 -4.06 10.78 -15.50
CA ARG A 72 -3.40 12.10 -15.59
C ARG A 72 -3.28 12.55 -17.04
N GLN A 73 -3.77 13.75 -17.33
CA GLN A 73 -3.69 14.39 -18.65
C GLN A 73 -2.33 15.10 -18.82
N THR A 74 -1.23 14.40 -18.59
CA THR A 74 0.13 14.94 -18.72
C THR A 74 0.99 13.97 -19.55
N PRO A 75 1.76 14.45 -20.54
CA PRO A 75 2.65 13.60 -21.32
C PRO A 75 3.62 12.81 -20.42
N GLY A 76 3.73 11.50 -20.65
CA GLY A 76 4.58 10.62 -19.84
C GLY A 76 4.01 10.27 -18.46
N ALA A 77 2.73 10.53 -18.22
CA ALA A 77 2.06 10.08 -17.01
C ALA A 77 2.11 8.56 -16.86
N HIS A 78 2.39 8.11 -15.63
CA HIS A 78 2.31 6.69 -15.30
C HIS A 78 0.85 6.22 -15.42
N PRO A 79 0.60 5.02 -15.98
CA PRO A 79 -0.72 4.39 -15.91
C PRO A 79 -1.17 4.28 -14.45
N ILE A 80 -2.45 4.54 -14.22
CA ILE A 80 -3.12 4.27 -12.96
C ILE A 80 -3.37 2.76 -12.89
N HIS A 81 -2.94 2.12 -11.81
CA HIS A 81 -3.04 0.67 -11.62
C HIS A 81 -4.29 0.36 -10.80
N ASP A 82 -5.46 0.68 -11.37
CA ASP A 82 -6.76 0.69 -10.67
C ASP A 82 -7.47 -0.69 -10.66
N GLU A 83 -6.76 -1.79 -10.97
CA GLU A 83 -7.25 -3.17 -10.85
C GLU A 83 -6.75 -3.89 -9.58
#